data_AF-A0A2D4K1V0-F1
#
_entry.id   AF-A0A2D4K1V0-F1
#
_cell.length_a   1.000
_cell.length_b   1.000
_cell.length_c   1.000
_cell.angle_alpha   90.00
_cell.angle_beta   90.00
_cell.angle_gamma   90.00
#
_symmetry.space_group_name_H-M   'P 1'
#
loop_
_entity.id
_entity.type
_entity.pdbx_description
1 polymer ?
#
loop_
_entity_poly.entity_id
_entity_poly.type
_entity_poly.pdbx_seq_one_letter_code
_entity_poly.pdbx_strand_id
1 'polypeptide(L)'
;DSPAREEFRKLLYFMAVIAQNSELKLQSESENRMVVKRMFSKAIINNKTLSKGKTDLLILFLVDYQKDVLKISGTLHKMVSDKLLAIQRGTDSSLNIGYTFCQRLDECEYHFSAKKTTKAELVSLLKTIDEDSSLSAKERKKLLDQFYTSNPTIFLQYFGERDVPVYHGRLDF
;
A
#
# COMPACT_ATOMS: atom_id res chain seq x y z
N ASP A 1 2.94 -24.19 -7.96
CA ASP A 1 3.34 -22.98 -8.71
C ASP A 1 2.31 -22.77 -9.83
N SER A 2 1.91 -21.54 -10.16
CA SER A 2 0.95 -21.36 -11.26
C SER A 2 1.67 -21.50 -12.61
N PRO A 3 1.03 -22.07 -13.65
CA PRO A 3 1.66 -22.23 -14.97
C PRO A 3 2.22 -20.92 -15.53
N ALA A 4 1.47 -19.82 -15.38
CA ALA A 4 1.88 -18.50 -15.83
C ALA A 4 3.16 -17.97 -15.11
N ARG A 5 3.31 -18.24 -13.81
CA ARG A 5 4.51 -17.80 -13.05
C ARG A 5 5.75 -18.58 -13.48
N GLU A 6 5.59 -19.86 -13.78
CA GLU A 6 6.68 -20.71 -14.28
C GLU A 6 7.08 -20.34 -15.71
N GLU A 7 6.13 -20.08 -16.60
CA GLU A 7 6.39 -19.58 -17.96
C GLU A 7 7.14 -18.24 -17.92
N PHE A 8 6.71 -17.32 -17.06
CA PHE A 8 7.39 -16.04 -16.87
C PHE A 8 8.82 -16.20 -16.35
N ARG A 9 9.04 -17.12 -15.40
CA ARG A 9 10.37 -17.47 -14.90
C ARG A 9 11.27 -18.04 -16.01
N LYS A 10 10.75 -18.92 -16.86
CA LYS A 10 11.50 -19.47 -18.00
C LYS A 10 11.85 -18.40 -19.01
N LEU A 11 10.90 -17.51 -19.34
CA LEU A 11 11.12 -16.40 -20.26
C LEU A 11 12.23 -15.47 -19.77
N LEU A 12 12.15 -15.00 -18.53
CA LEU A 12 13.16 -14.11 -18.00
C LEU A 12 14.54 -14.81 -17.86
N TYR A 13 14.57 -16.11 -17.57
CA TYR A 13 15.82 -16.88 -17.58
C TYR A 13 16.46 -16.91 -18.98
N PHE A 14 15.66 -17.22 -20.00
CA PHE A 14 16.09 -17.16 -21.40
C PHE A 14 16.62 -15.76 -21.79
N MET A 15 15.90 -14.71 -21.40
CA MET A 15 16.32 -13.33 -21.63
C MET A 15 17.66 -13.02 -20.97
N ALA A 16 17.88 -13.44 -19.72
CA ALA A 16 19.11 -13.22 -18.99
C ALA A 16 20.31 -13.94 -19.62
N VAL A 17 20.13 -15.21 -20.02
CA VAL A 17 21.18 -15.99 -20.70
C VAL A 17 21.61 -15.30 -22.00
N ILE A 18 20.67 -14.83 -22.81
CA ILE A 18 20.99 -14.15 -24.08
C ILE A 18 21.60 -12.77 -23.83
N ALA A 19 21.07 -12.00 -22.88
CA ALA A 19 21.55 -10.66 -22.58
C ALA A 19 23.04 -10.65 -22.16
N GLN A 20 23.51 -11.73 -21.52
CA GLN A 20 24.88 -11.88 -21.02
C GLN A 20 25.81 -12.67 -21.97
N ASN A 21 25.28 -13.26 -23.04
CA ASN A 21 26.07 -14.08 -23.95
C ASN A 21 26.97 -13.19 -24.83
N SER A 22 28.29 -13.34 -24.71
CA SER A 22 29.28 -12.60 -25.50
C SER A 22 29.60 -13.24 -26.85
N GLU A 23 29.34 -14.53 -27.01
CA GLU A 23 29.64 -15.29 -28.23
C GLU A 23 28.53 -15.17 -29.27
N LEU A 24 27.28 -15.09 -28.81
CA LEU A 24 26.11 -14.88 -29.65
C LEU A 24 25.82 -13.38 -29.72
N LYS A 25 25.85 -12.75 -30.90
CA LYS A 25 25.44 -11.35 -31.07
C LYS A 25 24.12 -11.27 -31.83
N LEU A 26 23.08 -10.70 -31.20
CA LEU A 26 21.76 -10.57 -31.81
C LEU A 26 21.71 -9.52 -32.92
N GLN A 27 22.44 -8.42 -32.76
CA GLN A 27 22.52 -7.31 -33.73
C GLN A 27 23.94 -6.72 -33.71
N SER A 28 24.52 -6.43 -34.87
CA SER A 28 25.91 -6.00 -34.98
C SER A 28 26.21 -4.69 -34.21
N GLU A 29 25.27 -3.75 -34.21
CA GLU A 29 25.43 -2.42 -33.60
C GLU A 29 24.73 -2.27 -32.25
N SER A 30 24.33 -3.37 -31.60
CA SER A 30 23.61 -3.30 -30.32
C SER A 30 24.03 -4.39 -29.35
N GLU A 31 24.11 -4.02 -28.07
CA GLU A 31 24.28 -5.00 -26.99
C GLU A 31 23.04 -5.90 -26.91
N ASN A 32 23.26 -7.20 -26.69
CA ASN A 32 22.16 -8.17 -26.56
C ASN A 32 21.15 -7.76 -25.48
N ARG A 33 21.62 -7.24 -24.34
CA ARG A 33 20.78 -6.72 -23.26
C ARG A 33 19.76 -5.69 -23.76
N MET A 34 20.19 -4.79 -24.65
CA MET A 34 19.33 -3.75 -25.21
C MET A 34 18.36 -4.29 -26.26
N VAL A 35 18.75 -5.31 -27.01
CA VAL A 35 17.89 -5.98 -27.99
C VAL A 35 16.81 -6.80 -27.28
N VAL A 36 17.20 -7.63 -26.31
CA VAL A 36 16.30 -8.46 -25.48
C VAL A 36 15.27 -7.60 -24.76
N LYS A 37 15.69 -6.52 -24.09
CA LYS A 37 14.78 -5.56 -23.45
C LYS A 37 13.71 -5.07 -24.43
N ARG A 38 14.14 -4.61 -25.61
CA ARG A 38 13.23 -4.06 -26.64
C ARG A 38 12.25 -5.11 -27.16
N MET A 39 12.72 -6.33 -27.47
CA MET A 39 11.90 -7.39 -28.05
C MET A 39 10.80 -7.86 -27.09
N PHE A 40 11.13 -8.05 -25.82
CA PHE A 40 10.21 -8.66 -24.86
C PHE A 40 9.44 -7.65 -23.99
N SER A 41 9.75 -6.36 -24.05
CA SER A 41 9.13 -5.34 -23.20
C SER A 41 7.59 -5.39 -23.24
N LYS A 42 6.97 -5.47 -24.42
CA LYS A 42 5.51 -5.52 -24.56
C LYS A 42 4.89 -6.85 -24.11
N ALA A 43 5.65 -7.93 -24.16
CA ALA A 43 5.18 -9.25 -23.70
C ALA A 43 5.12 -9.33 -22.18
N ILE A 44 6.00 -8.58 -21.49
CA ILE A 44 6.11 -8.59 -20.02
C ILE A 44 5.31 -7.45 -19.39
N ILE A 45 5.37 -6.25 -19.96
CA ILE A 45 4.70 -5.05 -19.45
C ILE A 45 3.78 -4.51 -20.54
N ASN A 46 2.49 -4.73 -20.36
CA ASN A 46 1.44 -4.13 -21.18
C ASN A 46 0.63 -3.11 -20.37
N ASN A 47 1.31 -2.08 -19.87
CA ASN A 47 0.68 -1.04 -19.05
C ASN A 47 0.90 0.35 -19.69
N LYS A 48 -0.21 1.03 -20.01
CA LYS A 48 -0.19 2.35 -20.69
C LYS A 48 0.15 3.52 -19.76
N THR A 49 0.04 3.35 -18.43
CA THR A 49 0.35 4.41 -17.45
C THR A 49 1.83 4.43 -17.09
N LEU A 50 2.56 3.35 -17.33
CA LEU A 50 4.00 3.28 -17.08
C LEU A 50 4.79 3.94 -18.22
N SER A 51 5.51 5.01 -17.89
CA SER A 51 6.39 5.69 -18.84
C SER A 51 7.47 4.75 -19.40
N LYS A 52 7.86 4.94 -20.66
CA LYS A 52 8.89 4.13 -21.35
C LYS A 52 10.17 3.93 -20.52
N GLY A 53 10.70 4.98 -19.89
CA GLY A 53 11.91 4.90 -19.07
C GLY A 53 11.76 3.96 -17.87
N LYS A 54 10.62 4.04 -17.15
CA LYS A 54 10.31 3.15 -16.03
C LYS A 54 10.09 1.70 -16.49
N THR A 55 9.40 1.51 -17.62
CA THR A 55 9.23 0.19 -18.25
C THR A 55 10.59 -0.43 -18.56
N ASP A 56 11.48 0.34 -19.19
CA ASP A 56 12.83 -0.11 -19.53
C ASP A 56 13.63 -0.51 -18.29
N LEU A 57 13.61 0.32 -17.24
CA LEU A 57 14.29 0.03 -15.98
C LEU A 57 13.73 -1.23 -15.32
N LEU A 58 12.41 -1.42 -15.33
CA LEU A 58 11.77 -2.60 -14.74
C LEU A 58 12.16 -3.88 -15.49
N ILE A 59 12.15 -3.87 -16.83
CA ILE A 59 12.57 -5.04 -17.61
C ILE A 59 14.05 -5.36 -17.35
N LEU A 60 14.92 -4.37 -17.37
CA LEU A 60 16.34 -4.57 -17.11
C LEU A 60 16.56 -5.13 -15.70
N PHE A 61 15.89 -4.58 -14.69
CA PHE A 61 15.92 -5.10 -13.32
C PHE A 61 15.47 -6.57 -13.25
N LEU A 62 14.35 -6.92 -13.90
CA LEU A 62 13.85 -8.29 -13.92
C LEU A 62 14.85 -9.27 -14.54
N VAL A 63 15.52 -8.85 -15.62
CA VAL A 63 16.52 -9.67 -16.33
C VAL A 63 17.81 -9.81 -15.50
N ASP A 64 18.32 -8.70 -14.96
CA ASP A 64 19.58 -8.67 -14.21
C ASP A 64 19.46 -9.46 -12.89
N TYR A 65 18.29 -9.40 -12.23
CA TYR A 65 18.00 -10.06 -10.96
C TYR A 65 17.10 -11.28 -11.10
N GLN A 66 17.08 -11.91 -12.28
CA GLN A 66 16.15 -12.98 -12.59
C GLN A 66 16.18 -14.16 -11.61
N LYS A 67 17.36 -14.46 -11.06
CA LYS A 67 17.53 -15.54 -10.08
C LYS A 67 16.91 -15.19 -8.73
N ASP A 68 16.70 -13.93 -8.40
CA ASP A 68 16.33 -13.48 -7.06
C ASP A 68 14.92 -12.88 -7.01
N VAL A 69 14.47 -12.22 -8.08
CA VAL A 69 13.21 -11.47 -8.09
C VAL A 69 11.97 -12.34 -7.90
N LEU A 70 12.04 -13.63 -8.27
CA LEU A 70 10.95 -14.61 -8.08
C LEU A 70 11.26 -15.67 -7.01
N LYS A 71 12.31 -15.49 -6.20
CA LYS A 71 12.60 -16.38 -5.07
C LYS A 71 11.59 -16.17 -3.95
N ILE A 72 11.25 -17.26 -3.28
CA ILE A 72 10.53 -17.19 -2.01
C ILE A 72 11.50 -16.61 -0.97
N SER A 73 11.08 -15.57 -0.25
CA SER A 73 11.93 -14.94 0.75
C SER A 73 12.24 -15.92 1.89
N GLY A 74 13.45 -15.84 2.44
CA GLY A 74 13.85 -16.66 3.60
C GLY A 74 12.92 -16.45 4.80
N THR A 75 12.40 -15.24 4.98
CA THR A 75 11.41 -14.91 6.00
C THR A 75 10.12 -15.70 5.84
N LEU A 76 9.60 -15.84 4.61
CA LEU A 76 8.40 -16.63 4.35
C LEU A 76 8.66 -18.13 4.57
N HIS A 77 9.83 -18.63 4.16
CA HIS A 77 10.24 -20.00 4.47
C HIS A 77 10.25 -20.26 5.97
N LYS A 78 10.91 -19.40 6.75
CA LYS A 78 10.96 -19.50 8.21
C LYS A 78 9.55 -19.47 8.82
N MET A 79 8.71 -18.53 8.40
CA MET A 79 7.34 -18.40 8.89
C MET A 79 6.50 -19.67 8.66
N VAL A 80 6.61 -20.27 7.47
CA VAL A 80 5.92 -21.52 7.15
C VAL A 80 6.48 -22.67 7.99
N SER A 81 7.80 -22.77 8.12
CA SER A 81 8.45 -23.78 8.95
C SER A 81 8.02 -23.69 10.41
N ASP A 82 8.05 -22.50 11.00
CA ASP A 82 7.65 -22.26 12.39
C ASP A 82 6.16 -22.59 12.60
N LYS A 83 5.30 -22.26 11.63
CA LYS A 83 3.87 -22.62 11.67
C LYS A 83 3.65 -24.13 11.61
N LEU A 84 4.36 -24.84 10.74
CA LEU A 84 4.29 -26.30 10.67
C LEU A 84 4.74 -26.94 11.99
N LEU A 85 5.81 -26.43 12.61
CA LEU A 85 6.29 -26.88 13.91
C LEU A 85 5.27 -26.62 15.04
N ALA A 86 4.62 -25.46 15.06
CA ALA A 86 3.58 -25.15 16.04
C ALA A 86 2.38 -26.11 15.93
N ILE A 87 1.93 -26.40 14.70
CA ILE A 87 0.87 -27.39 14.43
C ILE A 87 1.28 -28.78 14.93
N GLN A 88 2.51 -29.22 14.61
CA GLN A 88 3.04 -30.51 15.08
C GLN A 88 3.09 -30.62 16.60
N ARG A 89 3.33 -29.50 17.31
CA ARG A 89 3.37 -29.42 18.77
C ARG A 89 2.00 -29.23 19.42
N GLY A 90 0.92 -29.19 18.64
CA GLY A 90 -0.44 -28.92 19.15
C GLY A 90 -0.61 -27.51 19.74
N THR A 91 0.29 -26.58 19.40
CA THR A 91 0.21 -25.17 19.82
C THR A 91 -0.72 -24.41 18.88
N ASP A 92 -1.43 -23.40 19.39
CA ASP A 92 -2.33 -22.59 18.58
C ASP A 92 -1.59 -21.90 17.42
N SER A 93 -1.84 -22.39 16.21
CA SER A 93 -1.26 -21.89 14.96
C SER A 93 -1.89 -20.58 14.46
N SER A 94 -2.91 -20.08 15.17
CA SER A 94 -3.57 -18.81 14.90
C SER A 94 -2.81 -17.60 15.44
N LEU A 95 -1.90 -17.79 16.39
CA LEU A 95 -0.99 -16.77 16.87
C LEU A 95 -0.05 -16.37 15.72
N ASN A 96 -0.14 -15.13 15.27
CA ASN A 96 0.63 -14.56 14.15
C ASN A 96 2.15 -14.79 14.31
N ILE A 97 2.70 -15.84 13.71
CA ILE A 97 4.15 -16.13 13.71
C ILE A 97 4.89 -15.28 12.65
N GLY A 98 4.27 -14.25 12.07
CA GLY A 98 4.95 -13.46 11.05
C GLY A 98 4.25 -12.21 10.56
N TYR A 99 5.03 -11.36 9.90
CA TYR A 99 4.58 -10.14 9.23
C TYR A 99 3.80 -10.50 7.96
N THR A 100 2.50 -10.29 7.98
CA THR A 100 1.65 -10.23 6.78
C THR A 100 1.36 -8.77 6.45
N PHE A 101 1.31 -8.40 5.16
CA PHE A 101 0.98 -7.04 4.71
C PHE A 101 -0.30 -6.49 5.38
N CYS A 102 -1.28 -7.37 5.59
CA CYS A 102 -2.41 -7.14 6.48
C CYS A 102 -2.26 -8.03 7.71
N GLN A 103 -1.95 -7.46 8.87
CA GLN A 103 -2.06 -8.17 10.14
C GLN A 103 -3.54 -8.26 10.51
N ARG A 104 -4.01 -9.47 10.78
CA ARG A 104 -5.38 -9.66 11.30
C ARG A 104 -5.41 -9.09 12.73
N LEU A 105 -6.22 -8.07 12.94
CA LEU A 105 -6.57 -7.59 14.27
C LEU A 105 -7.54 -8.58 14.91
N ASP A 106 -7.43 -8.76 16.22
CA ASP A 106 -8.53 -9.39 16.96
C ASP A 106 -9.75 -8.46 16.98
N GLU A 107 -10.91 -9.03 17.30
CA GLU A 107 -12.18 -8.31 17.26
C GLU A 107 -12.21 -7.12 18.25
N CYS A 108 -11.60 -7.28 19.43
CA CYS A 108 -11.52 -6.22 20.43
C CYS A 108 -10.59 -5.09 19.96
N GLU A 109 -9.42 -5.43 19.44
CA GLU A 109 -8.48 -4.48 18.83
C GLU A 109 -9.10 -3.72 17.66
N TYR A 110 -9.84 -4.41 16.79
CA TYR A 110 -10.56 -3.77 15.68
C TYR A 110 -11.56 -2.75 16.19
N HIS A 111 -12.46 -3.14 17.11
CA HIS A 111 -13.48 -2.22 17.61
C HIS A 111 -12.88 -1.05 18.41
N PHE A 112 -11.82 -1.30 19.18
CA PHE A 112 -11.12 -0.25 19.93
C PHE A 112 -10.43 0.73 18.97
N SER A 113 -9.63 0.23 18.02
CA SER A 113 -8.91 1.05 17.06
C SER A 113 -9.85 1.82 16.15
N ALA A 114 -10.90 1.18 15.63
CA ALA A 114 -11.91 1.84 14.81
C ALA A 114 -12.54 3.02 15.55
N LYS A 115 -13.01 2.83 16.78
CA LYS A 115 -13.61 3.90 17.60
C LYS A 115 -12.60 5.03 17.88
N LYS A 116 -11.39 4.69 18.30
CA LYS A 116 -10.33 5.65 18.64
C LYS A 116 -9.93 6.49 17.42
N THR A 117 -9.62 5.83 16.30
CA THR A 117 -9.17 6.50 15.07
C THR A 117 -10.29 7.33 14.47
N THR A 118 -11.53 6.82 14.41
CA THR A 118 -12.67 7.58 13.91
C THR A 118 -12.89 8.85 14.72
N LYS A 119 -12.83 8.76 16.05
CA LYS A 119 -12.94 9.94 16.91
C LYS A 119 -11.82 10.95 16.63
N ALA A 120 -10.58 10.49 16.51
CA ALA A 120 -9.43 11.36 16.24
C ALA A 120 -9.54 12.08 14.89
N GLU A 121 -9.93 11.36 13.84
CA GLU A 121 -10.12 11.93 12.50
C GLU A 121 -11.29 12.92 12.45
N LEU A 122 -12.39 12.65 13.17
CA LEU A 122 -13.50 13.59 13.28
C LEU A 122 -13.10 14.89 14.01
N VAL A 123 -12.28 14.79 15.06
CA VAL A 123 -11.71 15.97 15.73
C VAL A 123 -10.77 16.73 14.78
N SER A 124 -9.93 16.02 14.03
CA SER A 124 -9.02 16.61 13.04
C SER A 124 -9.79 17.35 11.93
N LEU A 125 -10.87 16.76 11.42
CA LEU A 125 -11.75 17.38 10.44
C LEU A 125 -12.38 18.67 10.99
N LEU A 126 -12.89 18.61 12.23
CA LEU A 126 -13.51 19.77 12.88
C LEU A 126 -12.50 20.91 13.06
N LYS A 127 -11.28 20.58 13.51
CA LYS A 127 -10.17 21.53 13.62
C LYS A 127 -9.81 22.15 12.27
N THR A 128 -9.74 21.33 11.23
CA THR A 128 -9.44 21.80 9.87
C THR A 128 -10.49 22.81 9.40
N ILE A 129 -11.78 22.53 9.58
CA ILE A 129 -12.87 23.45 9.20
C ILE A 129 -12.80 24.76 9.99
N ASP A 130 -12.53 24.68 11.30
CA ASP A 130 -12.49 25.84 12.20
C ASP A 130 -11.32 26.78 11.91
N GLU A 131 -10.14 26.22 11.63
CA GLU A 131 -8.88 26.95 11.42
C GLU A 131 -8.61 27.33 9.95
N ASP A 132 -9.41 26.84 8.99
CA ASP A 132 -9.22 27.13 7.56
C ASP A 132 -9.56 28.59 7.20
N SER A 133 -8.52 29.38 6.93
CA SER A 133 -8.61 30.79 6.53
C SER A 133 -9.12 31.02 5.11
N SER A 134 -9.22 29.98 4.28
CA SER A 134 -9.73 30.08 2.91
C SER A 134 -11.26 30.08 2.84
N LEU A 135 -11.93 29.58 3.88
CA LEU A 135 -13.39 29.52 3.96
C LEU A 135 -13.99 30.88 4.31
N SER A 136 -15.07 31.24 3.61
CA SER A 136 -15.90 32.38 4.04
C SER A 136 -16.60 32.07 5.37
N ALA A 137 -16.95 33.10 6.14
CA ALA A 137 -17.66 32.93 7.41
C ALA A 137 -18.99 32.18 7.26
N LYS A 138 -19.68 32.37 6.12
CA LYS A 138 -20.95 31.69 5.81
C LYS A 138 -20.75 30.20 5.55
N GLU A 139 -19.71 29.84 4.80
CA GLU A 139 -19.39 28.44 4.48
C GLU A 139 -18.87 27.70 5.71
N ARG A 140 -17.99 28.34 6.50
CA ARG A 140 -17.51 27.79 7.77
C ARG A 140 -18.66 27.48 8.70
N LYS A 141 -19.57 28.44 8.91
CA LYS A 141 -20.76 28.24 9.74
C LYS A 141 -21.59 27.04 9.25
N LYS A 142 -21.88 26.97 7.94
CA LYS A 142 -22.65 25.86 7.36
C LYS A 142 -22.00 24.50 7.62
N LEU A 143 -20.68 24.38 7.46
CA LEU A 143 -19.95 23.12 7.70
C LEU A 143 -19.93 22.73 9.18
N LEU A 144 -19.76 23.71 10.07
CA LEU A 144 -19.83 23.49 11.52
C LEU A 144 -21.23 23.05 11.97
N ASP A 145 -22.29 23.66 11.44
CA ASP A 145 -23.68 23.29 11.72
C ASP A 145 -23.98 21.85 11.23
N GLN A 146 -23.47 21.49 10.05
CA GLN A 146 -23.57 20.12 9.52
C GLN A 146 -22.83 19.11 10.41
N PHE A 147 -21.60 19.45 10.84
CA PHE A 147 -20.83 18.60 11.72
C PHE A 147 -21.54 18.39 13.06
N TYR A 148 -22.04 19.46 13.67
CA TYR A 148 -22.79 19.42 14.94
C TYR A 148 -24.02 18.52 14.83
N THR A 149 -24.77 18.59 13.72
CA THR A 149 -25.95 17.75 13.48
C THR A 149 -25.60 16.26 13.49
N SER A 150 -24.46 15.88 12.92
CA SER A 150 -24.06 14.47 12.83
C SER A 150 -23.25 13.97 14.03
N ASN A 151 -22.45 14.83 14.67
CA ASN A 151 -21.49 14.47 15.70
C ASN A 151 -21.47 15.47 16.88
N PRO A 152 -22.61 15.71 17.56
CA PRO A 152 -22.76 16.79 18.54
C PRO A 152 -21.79 16.64 19.72
N THR A 153 -21.55 15.42 20.20
CA THR A 153 -20.65 15.17 21.34
C THR A 153 -19.20 15.56 21.05
N ILE A 154 -18.72 15.25 19.85
CA ILE A 154 -17.33 15.58 19.44
C ILE A 154 -17.19 17.09 19.25
N PHE A 155 -18.22 17.72 18.67
CA PHE A 155 -18.28 19.17 18.51
C PHE A 155 -18.21 19.88 19.86
N LEU A 156 -19.07 19.51 20.81
CA LEU A 156 -19.09 20.10 22.14
C LEU A 156 -17.79 19.86 22.91
N GLN A 157 -17.16 18.69 22.75
CA GLN A 157 -15.85 18.44 23.36
C GLN A 157 -14.77 19.39 22.81
N TYR A 158 -14.69 19.53 21.50
CA TYR A 158 -13.67 20.36 20.85
C TYR A 158 -13.80 21.86 21.19
N PHE A 159 -15.03 22.38 21.21
CA PHE A 159 -15.27 23.79 21.54
C PHE A 159 -15.36 24.05 23.04
N GLY A 160 -15.80 23.07 23.84
CA GLY A 160 -15.92 23.18 25.30
C GLY A 160 -14.58 23.11 26.05
N GLU A 161 -13.54 22.51 25.46
CA GLU A 161 -12.17 22.53 25.99
C GLU A 161 -11.44 23.87 25.75
N ARG A 162 -12.03 24.76 24.93
CA ARG A 162 -11.53 26.13 24.78
C ARG A 162 -12.36 27.04 25.69
N ASP A 163 -11.74 27.70 26.66
CA ASP A 163 -12.31 28.84 27.41
C ASP A 163 -12.54 30.03 26.46
N VAL A 164 -13.40 29.84 25.47
CA VAL A 164 -13.89 30.86 24.55
C VAL A 164 -15.25 31.25 25.10
N PRO A 165 -15.56 32.55 25.25
CA PRO A 165 -16.88 32.97 25.66
C PRO A 165 -17.86 32.32 24.70
N VAL A 166 -18.71 31.46 25.26
CA VAL A 166 -19.89 30.80 24.67
C VAL A 166 -20.12 31.24 23.24
N TYR A 167 -20.01 30.33 22.27
CA TYR A 167 -20.51 30.56 20.92
C TYR A 167 -21.96 31.07 21.02
N HIS A 168 -22.15 32.39 20.98
CA HIS A 168 -23.46 33.06 20.92
C HIS A 168 -23.98 32.98 19.47
N GLY A 169 -23.88 31.79 18.87
CA GLY A 169 -24.66 31.42 17.72
C GLY A 169 -26.00 30.88 18.18
N ARG A 170 -26.80 31.74 18.84
CA ARG A 170 -28.25 31.65 19.07
C ARG A 170 -28.86 30.28 18.72
N LEU A 171 -28.93 29.40 19.72
CA LEU A 171 -29.86 28.28 19.77
C LEU A 171 -31.24 28.85 20.06
N ASP A 172 -31.97 29.25 19.02
CA ASP A 172 -33.41 29.42 19.12
C ASP A 172 -34.05 28.09 18.69
N PHE A 173 -34.93 27.55 19.54
CA PHE A 173 -35.87 26.47 19.19
C PHE A 173 -36.86 26.94 18.11
#